data_AF-A0A3D5B5A4-F1
#
_entry.id   AF-A0A3D5B5A4-F1
#
_cell.length_a   1.000
_cell.length_b   1.000
_cell.length_c   1.000
_cell.angle_alpha   90.00
_cell.angle_beta   90.00
_cell.angle_gamma   90.00
#
_symmetry.space_group_name_H-M   'P 1'
#
loop_
_entity.id
_entity.type
_entity.pdbx_description
1 polymer ?
#
loop_
_entity_poly.entity_id
_entity_poly.type
_entity_poly.pdbx_seq_one_letter_code
_entity_poly.pdbx_strand_id
1 'polypeptide(L)' 'NTGLNDQEFAERLLMEEKVAVVPGSAFGDAGMGFVRCSYATSYEQIEKALEKIGHFLKKI' A
#
# COMPACT_ATOMS: atom_id res chain seq x y z
N ASN A 1 -2.38 8.20 -10.35
CA ASN A 1 -1.92 6.88 -10.84
C ASN A 1 -0.41 6.88 -10.64
N THR A 2 0.13 5.88 -9.93
CA THR A 2 1.54 5.78 -9.51
C THR A 2 2.47 5.26 -10.60
N GLY A 3 1.93 4.73 -11.70
CA GLY A 3 2.72 4.12 -12.78
C GLY A 3 3.25 2.71 -12.46
N LEU A 4 3.02 2.21 -11.25
CA LEU A 4 3.38 0.86 -10.82
C LEU A 4 2.16 -0.07 -10.88
N ASN A 5 2.38 -1.36 -11.13
CA ASN A 5 1.35 -2.35 -10.86
C ASN A 5 1.17 -2.55 -9.34
N ASP A 6 0.09 -3.20 -8.95
CA ASP A 6 -0.29 -3.40 -7.54
C ASP A 6 0.72 -4.24 -6.74
N GLN A 7 1.28 -5.28 -7.36
CA GLN A 7 2.32 -6.12 -6.75
C GLN A 7 3.59 -5.31 -6.48
N GLU A 8 4.09 -4.58 -7.47
CA GLU A 8 5.28 -3.76 -7.37
C GLU A 8 5.10 -2.62 -6.36
N PHE A 9 3.93 -1.98 -6.36
CA PHE A 9 3.60 -0.97 -5.36
C PHE A 9 3.64 -1.55 -3.94
N ALA A 10 3.01 -2.71 -3.72
CA ALA A 10 2.95 -3.34 -2.41
C ALA A 10 4.35 -3.78 -1.90
N GLU A 11 5.16 -4.37 -2.78
CA GLU A 11 6.52 -4.80 -2.44
C GLU A 11 7.44 -3.64 -2.13
N ARG A 12 7.43 -2.59 -2.95
CA ARG A 12 8.26 -1.39 -2.72
C ARG A 12 7.85 -0.65 -1.46
N LEU A 13 6.56 -0.44 -1.24
CA LEU A 13 6.05 0.19 -0.02
C LEU A 13 6.48 -0.59 1.24
N LEU A 14 6.44 -1.92 1.18
CA LEU A 14 6.92 -2.78 2.27
C LEU A 14 8.43 -2.63 2.49
N MET A 15 9.22 -2.65 1.43
CA MET A 15 10.68 -2.61 1.54
C MET A 15 11.19 -1.25 1.99
N GLU A 16 10.66 -0.18 1.41
CA GLU A 16 11.11 1.21 1.64
C GLU A 16 10.55 1.80 2.93
N GLU A 17 9.25 1.64 3.22
CA GLU A 17 8.58 2.32 4.34
C GLU A 17 8.16 1.38 5.48
N LYS A 18 8.32 0.06 5.30
CA LYS A 18 7.87 -0.97 6.26
C LYS A 18 6.35 -0.93 6.47
N VAL A 19 5.59 -0.69 5.41
CA VAL A 19 4.12 -0.77 5.42
C VAL A 19 3.67 -1.92 4.52
N ALA A 20 3.02 -2.91 5.10
CA ALA A 20 2.46 -4.05 4.35
C ALA A 20 1.03 -3.74 3.89
N VAL A 21 0.78 -3.91 2.59
CA VAL A 21 -0.56 -3.88 1.98
C VAL A 21 -0.75 -5.13 1.13
N VAL A 22 -2.01 -5.50 0.88
CA VAL A 22 -2.30 -6.66 0.02
C VAL A 22 -2.53 -6.17 -1.41
N PRO A 23 -1.82 -6.70 -2.42
CA PRO A 23 -2.11 -6.43 -3.83
C PRO A 23 -3.56 -6.77 -4.17
N GLY A 24 -4.25 -5.89 -4.89
CA GLY A 24 -5.66 -6.08 -5.22
C GLY A 24 -5.90 -7.24 -6.17
N SER A 25 -4.95 -7.58 -7.04
CA SER A 25 -4.95 -8.78 -7.88
C SER A 25 -5.09 -10.08 -7.10
N ALA A 26 -4.74 -10.12 -5.81
CA ALA A 26 -5.00 -11.27 -4.94
C ALA A 26 -6.51 -11.55 -4.73
N PHE A 27 -7.38 -10.60 -5.08
CA PHE A 27 -8.84 -10.71 -5.05
C PHE A 27 -9.47 -10.90 -6.44
N GLY A 28 -8.65 -11.21 -7.45
CA GLY A 28 -9.06 -11.40 -8.83
C GLY A 28 -8.97 -10.12 -9.68
N ASP A 29 -9.34 -10.26 -10.95
CA ASP A 29 -9.12 -9.22 -11.98
C ASP A 29 -9.74 -7.86 -11.64
N ALA A 30 -10.86 -7.87 -10.91
CA ALA A 30 -11.54 -6.64 -10.48
C ALA A 30 -10.72 -5.80 -9.49
N GLY A 31 -9.72 -6.39 -8.82
CA GLY A 31 -8.84 -5.70 -7.88
C GLY A 31 -7.52 -5.21 -8.49
N MET A 32 -7.24 -5.51 -9.77
CA MET A 32 -5.98 -5.10 -10.41
C MET A 32 -5.78 -3.58 -10.35
N GLY A 33 -4.55 -3.18 -10.00
CA GLY A 33 -4.18 -1.76 -9.88
C GLY A 33 -4.62 -1.08 -8.58
N PHE A 34 -5.22 -1.83 -7.65
CA PHE A 34 -5.57 -1.36 -6.31
C PHE A 34 -4.81 -2.13 -5.23
N VAL A 35 -4.83 -1.62 -4.01
CA VAL A 35 -4.32 -2.33 -2.82
C VAL A 35 -5.37 -2.33 -1.72
N ARG A 36 -5.35 -3.35 -0.87
CA ARG A 36 -6.24 -3.47 0.29
C ARG A 36 -5.48 -3.20 1.59
N CYS A 37 -6.04 -2.33 2.41
CA CYS A 37 -5.55 -2.00 3.74
C CYS A 37 -6.41 -2.67 4.83
N SER A 38 -5.78 -3.12 5.92
CA SER A 38 -6.48 -3.56 7.13
C SER A 38 -6.55 -2.41 8.13
N TYR A 39 -7.77 -2.07 8.57
CA TYR A 39 -8.00 -1.05 9.61
C TYR A 39 -8.18 -1.63 11.01
N ALA A 40 -8.02 -2.95 11.18
CA ALA A 40 -8.20 -3.64 12.45
C ALA A 40 -6.98 -3.47 13.38
N THR A 41 -6.67 -2.22 13.75
CA THR A 41 -5.55 -1.85 14.64
C THR A 41 -5.83 -0.48 15.29
N SER A 42 -4.90 0.05 16.09
CA SER A 42 -5.08 1.35 16.74
C SER A 42 -5.05 2.51 15.73
N TYR A 43 -5.73 3.61 16.07
CA TYR A 43 -5.78 4.81 15.24
C TYR A 43 -4.37 5.35 14.94
N GLU A 44 -3.50 5.36 15.94
CA GLU A 44 -2.12 5.85 15.83
C GLU A 44 -1.29 5.01 14.86
N GLN A 45 -1.55 3.70 14.77
CA GLN A 45 -0.88 2.84 13.79
C GLN A 45 -1.37 3.12 12.38
N ILE A 46 -2.68 3.37 12.20
CA ILE A 46 -3.26 3.75 10.91
C ILE A 46 -2.68 5.07 10.44
N GLU A 47 -2.64 6.09 11.31
CA GLU A 47 -2.09 7.40 11.01
C GLU A 47 -0.62 7.31 10.57
N LYS A 48 0.22 6.60 11.33
CA LYS A 48 1.62 6.35 10.95
C LYS A 48 1.78 5.64 9.61
N ALA A 49 0.91 4.66 9.32
CA ALA A 49 0.93 3.96 8.03
C ALA A 49 0.57 4.92 6.87
N LEU A 50 -0.41 5.80 7.07
CA LEU A 50 -0.80 6.80 6.07
C LEU A 50 0.29 7.83 5.83
N GLU A 51 0.97 8.31 6.87
CA GLU A 51 2.13 9.22 6.74
C GLU A 51 3.24 8.60 5.90
N LYS A 52 3.59 7.35 6.20
CA LYS A 52 4.59 6.56 5.47
C LYS A 52 4.21 6.34 4.00
N ILE A 53 2.94 6.00 3.74
CA ILE A 53 2.42 5.93 2.36
C ILE A 53 2.58 7.29 1.67
N GLY A 54 2.24 8.39 2.34
CA GLY A 54 2.45 9.74 1.83
C GLY A 54 3.91 10.06 1.50
N HIS A 55 4.86 9.59 2.31
CA HIS A 55 6.30 9.73 2.02
C HIS A 55 6.73 8.92 0.80
N PHE A 56 6.29 7.67 0.69
CA PHE A 56 6.56 6.82 -0.48
C PHE A 56 6.03 7.46 -1.76
N LEU A 57 4.78 7.94 -1.75
CA LEU A 57 4.14 8.56 -2.91
C LEU A 57 4.87 9.81 -3.42
N LYS A 58 5.60 10.53 -2.56
CA LYS A 58 6.40 11.69 -2.99
C LYS A 58 7.72 11.31 -3.67
N LYS A 59 8.15 10.04 -3.57
CA LYS A 59 9.41 9.54 -4.15
C LYS A 59 9.21 8.91 -5.53
N ILE A 60 7.97 8.63 -5.92
CA ILE A 60 7.62 7.96 -7.18
C ILE A 60 6.92 8.90 -8.16
#